data_AF-A0A498FJB1-F1
#
_entry.id   AF-A0A498FJB1-F1
#
_cell.length_a   1.000
_cell.length_b   1.000
_cell.length_c   1.000
_cell.angle_alpha   90.00
_cell.angle_beta   90.00
_cell.angle_gamma   90.00
#
_symmetry.space_group_name_H-M   'P 1'
#
loop_
_entity.id
_entity.type
_entity.pdbx_description
1 polymer ?
#
loop_
_entity_poly.entity_id
_entity_poly.type
_entity_poly.pdbx_seq_one_letter_code
_entity_poly.pdbx_strand_id
1 'polypeptide(L)' 'MTRDLLKTIEGLLEGVQGDVEDPDARYKLRTARQLLSVLEQRNEDVSVAVSEAVSDDELRERLRELGYL' A
#
# COMPACT_ATOMS: atom_id res chain seq x y z
N MET A 1 4.70 4.12 -7.63
CA MET A 1 5.03 5.24 -6.73
C MET A 1 4.61 4.96 -5.28
N THR A 2 3.32 4.97 -4.91
CA THR A 2 2.91 4.77 -3.50
C THR A 2 3.25 3.37 -2.95
N ARG A 3 3.14 2.33 -3.79
CA ARG A 3 3.56 0.96 -3.45
C ARG A 3 5.06 0.86 -3.13
N ASP A 4 5.89 1.56 -3.91
CA ASP A 4 7.34 1.55 -3.74
C ASP A 4 7.75 2.26 -2.43
N LEU A 5 7.00 3.30 -2.07
CA LEU A 5 7.17 4.00 -0.79
C LEU A 5 6.82 3.10 0.41
N LEU A 6 5.73 2.34 0.35
CA LEU A 6 5.35 1.41 1.41
C LEU A 6 6.38 0.30 1.60
N LYS A 7 6.87 -0.31 0.51
CA LYS A 7 7.98 -1.29 0.57
C LYS A 7 9.26 -0.70 1.17
N THR A 8 9.57 0.55 0.84
CA THR A 8 10.74 1.24 1.40
C THR A 8 10.59 1.44 2.91
N ILE A 9 9.40 1.87 3.37
CA ILE A 9 9.10 2.03 4.79
C ILE A 9 9.20 0.67 5.51
N GLU A 10 8.65 -0.39 4.94
CA GLU A 10 8.73 -1.74 5.52
C GLU A 10 10.18 -2.19 5.71
N GLY A 11 11.04 -2.01 4.69
CA GLY A 11 12.45 -2.37 4.78
C GLY A 11 13.23 -1.56 5.83
N LEU A 12 12.92 -0.26 5.98
CA LEU A 12 13.52 0.57 7.03
C LEU A 12 13.10 0.12 8.43
N LEU A 13 11.82 -0.18 8.62
CA LEU A 13 11.28 -0.63 9.91
C LEU A 13 11.77 -2.04 10.28
N GLU A 14 11.93 -2.92 9.30
CA GLU A 14 12.48 -4.26 9.49
C GLU A 14 13.92 -4.20 10.02
N GLY A 15 14.77 -3.37 9.43
CA GLY A 15 16.14 -3.20 9.87
C GLY A 15 16.22 -2.72 11.32
N VAL A 16 15.43 -1.70 11.67
CA VAL A 16 15.45 -1.10 13.01
C VAL A 16 14.84 -2.02 14.08
N GLN A 17 13.85 -2.86 13.74
CA GLN A 17 13.20 -3.75 14.71
C GLN A 17 14.17 -4.76 15.36
N GLY A 18 15.23 -5.18 14.65
CA GLY A 18 16.25 -6.08 15.17
C GLY A 18 17.16 -5.44 16.21
N ASP A 19 17.36 -4.13 16.12
CA ASP A 19 18.32 -3.37 16.94
C ASP A 19 17.69 -2.78 18.22
N VAL A 20 16.37 -2.87 18.36
CA VAL A 20 15.64 -2.33 19.51
C VAL A 20 15.55 -3.40 20.60
N GLU A 21 16.16 -3.15 21.76
CA GLU A 21 16.09 -4.08 22.89
C GLU A 21 14.83 -3.89 23.74
N ASP A 22 14.21 -2.71 23.69
CA ASP A 22 12.98 -2.42 24.44
C ASP A 22 11.80 -3.27 23.90
N PRO A 23 11.21 -4.16 24.74
CA PRO A 23 10.15 -5.05 24.29
C PRO A 23 8.88 -4.33 23.82
N ASP A 24 8.55 -3.18 24.43
CA ASP A 24 7.37 -2.39 24.06
C ASP A 24 7.58 -1.69 22.71
N ALA A 25 8.75 -1.09 22.48
CA ALA A 25 9.13 -0.53 21.19
C ALA A 25 9.19 -1.60 20.08
N ARG A 26 9.71 -2.81 20.37
CA ARG A 26 9.66 -3.95 19.42
C ARG A 26 8.23 -4.35 19.07
N TYR A 27 7.34 -4.41 20.07
CA TYR A 27 5.93 -4.71 19.86
C TYR A 27 5.27 -3.67 18.96
N LYS A 28 5.45 -2.38 19.27
CA LYS A 28 4.92 -1.26 18.49
C LYS A 28 5.43 -1.27 17.05
N LEU A 29 6.73 -1.52 16.84
CA LEU A 29 7.33 -1.65 15.50
C LEU A 29 6.71 -2.80 14.71
N ARG A 30 6.58 -3.97 15.33
CA ARG A 30 5.92 -5.12 14.69
C ARG A 30 4.47 -4.79 14.30
N THR A 31 3.71 -4.16 15.19
CA THR A 31 2.32 -3.77 14.92
C THR A 31 2.23 -2.72 13.82
N ALA A 32 3.14 -1.74 13.78
CA ALA A 32 3.20 -0.75 12.71
C ALA A 32 3.45 -1.40 11.34
N ARG A 33 4.38 -2.36 11.26
CA ARG A 33 4.64 -3.15 10.04
C ARG A 33 3.42 -3.97 9.60
N GLN A 34 2.71 -4.59 10.54
CA GLN A 34 1.47 -5.31 10.24
C GLN A 34 0.40 -4.38 9.64
N LEU A 35 0.22 -3.17 10.19
CA LEU A 35 -0.70 -2.18 9.63
C LEU A 35 -0.26 -1.70 8.24
N LEU A 36 1.05 -1.57 8.02
CA LEU A 36 1.61 -1.22 6.72
C LEU A 36 1.27 -2.27 5.66
N SER A 37 1.39 -3.56 5.99
CA SER A 37 1.02 -4.68 5.11
C SER A 37 -0.46 -4.66 4.73
N VAL A 38 -1.36 -4.34 5.68
CA VAL A 38 -2.79 -4.17 5.40
C VAL A 38 -3.05 -3.04 4.39
N LEU A 39 -2.32 -1.93 4.51
CA LEU A 39 -2.43 -0.80 3.57
C LEU A 39 -1.88 -1.14 2.19
N GLU A 40 -0.80 -1.91 2.09
CA GLU A 40 -0.30 -2.42 0.81
C GLU A 40 -1.34 -3.29 0.11
N GLN A 41 -1.89 -4.28 0.83
CA GLN A 41 -2.91 -5.17 0.26
C GLN A 41 -4.13 -4.37 -0.24
N ARG A 42 -4.63 -3.44 0.57
CA ARG A 42 -5.77 -2.60 0.18
C ARG A 42 -5.48 -1.77 -1.08
N ASN A 43 -4.27 -1.23 -1.20
CA ASN A 43 -3.89 -0.47 -2.40
C ASN A 43 -3.78 -1.37 -3.62
N GLU A 44 -3.31 -2.61 -3.46
CA GLU A 44 -3.27 -3.60 -4.53
C GLU A 44 -4.69 -3.98 -4.99
N ASP A 45 -5.58 -4.29 -4.05
CA ASP A 45 -6.97 -4.62 -4.34
C ASP A 45 -7.69 -3.47 -5.07
N VAL A 46 -7.48 -2.23 -4.64
CA VAL A 46 -8.02 -1.04 -5.32
C VAL A 46 -7.41 -0.87 -6.71
N SER A 47 -6.11 -1.07 -6.87
CA SER A 47 -5.45 -0.97 -8.17
C SER A 47 -5.98 -2.01 -9.15
N VAL A 48 -6.23 -3.23 -8.67
CA VAL A 48 -6.81 -4.31 -9.48
C VAL A 48 -8.25 -3.95 -9.84
N ALA A 49 -9.09 -3.57 -8.88
CA ALA A 49 -10.48 -3.19 -9.13
C ALA A 49 -10.61 -2.02 -10.11
N VAL A 50 -9.74 -1.01 -10.01
CA VAL A 50 -9.68 0.09 -10.97
C VAL A 50 -9.24 -0.41 -12.35
N SER A 51 -8.22 -1.26 -12.42
CA SER A 51 -7.77 -1.82 -13.70
C SER A 51 -8.86 -2.65 -14.38
N GLU A 52 -9.60 -3.45 -13.63
CA GLU A 52 -10.74 -4.23 -14.11
C GLU A 52 -11.88 -3.32 -14.58
N ALA A 53 -12.24 -2.31 -13.78
CA ALA A 53 -13.29 -1.35 -14.14
C ALA A 53 -12.92 -0.54 -15.40
N VAL A 54 -11.68 -0.08 -15.52
CA VAL A 54 -11.17 0.64 -16.70
C VAL A 54 -11.05 -0.29 -17.92
N SER A 55 -11.07 -1.62 -17.75
CA SER A 55 -11.11 -2.56 -18.88
C SER A 55 -12.50 -2.64 -19.54
N ASP A 56 -13.53 -2.06 -18.91
CA ASP A 56 -14.83 -1.81 -19.51
C ASP A 56 -14.77 -0.54 -20.37
N ASP A 57 -14.91 -0.71 -21.70
CA ASP A 57 -14.76 0.37 -22.68
C ASP A 57 -15.78 1.51 -22.47
N GLU A 58 -16.98 1.21 -21.97
CA GLU A 58 -17.99 2.24 -21.67
C GLU A 58 -17.58 3.09 -20.46
N LEU A 59 -17.01 2.47 -19.43
CA LEU A 59 -16.51 3.20 -18.26
C LEU A 59 -15.26 4.01 -18.60
N ARG A 60 -14.40 3.48 -19.47
CA ARG A 60 -13.20 4.18 -19.98
C ARG A 60 -13.56 5.49 -20.69
N GLU A 61 -14.57 5.44 -21.56
CA GLU A 61 -15.06 6.63 -22.26
C GLU A 61 -15.58 7.68 -21.27
N ARG A 62 -16.39 7.28 -20.28
CA ARG A 62 -16.90 8.19 -19.25
C ARG A 62 -15.80 8.80 -18.38
N LEU A 63 -14.79 8.02 -18.00
CA LEU A 63 -13.67 8.53 -17.20
C LEU A 63 -12.80 9.53 -17.99
N ARG A 64 -12.64 9.32 -19.30
CA ARG A 64 -11.95 10.27 -20.19
C ARG A 64 -12.75 11.56 -20.38
N GLU A 65 -14.07 11.47 -20.56
CA GLU A 65 -14.95 12.65 -20.64
C GLU A 65 -14.91 13.51 -19.37
N LEU A 66 -14.74 12.88 -18.21
CA LEU A 66 -14.64 13.54 -16.92
C LEU A 66 -13.21 14.03 -16.56
N GLY A 67 -12.21 13.75 -17.40
CA GLY A 67 -10.82 14.21 -17.20
C GLY A 67 -10.01 13.43 -16.17
N TYR A 68 -10.44 12.21 -15.82
CA TYR A 68 -9.72 11.33 -14.89
C TYR A 68 -8.71 10.39 -15.59
N LEU A 69 -8.76 10.32 -16.93
CA LEU A 69 -7.81 9.62 -17.83
C LEU A 69 -7.37 10.57 -18.95
#